data_AF-A0A9D6U3X4-F1
#
_entry.id   AF-A0A9D6U3X4-F1
#
_cell.length_a   1.000
_cell.length_b   1.000
_cell.length_c   1.000
_cell.angle_alpha   90.00
_cell.angle_beta   90.00
_cell.angle_gamma   90.00
#
_symmetry.space_group_name_H-M   'P 1'
#
loop_
_entity.id
_entity.type
_entity.pdbx_description
1 polymer ?
#
loop_
_entity_poly.entity_id
_entity_poly.type
_entity_poly.pdbx_seq_one_letter_code
_entity_poly.pdbx_strand_id
1 'polypeptide(L)'
;MPITTPRPKQDYHCTQEELYQVCLLGWDSYLENVLDFTNTNTLYTVPFGQASRAAVITAKAMPDFQARDEASETLLILMKASADQCLILWNLLETHIKKSFPKNLQKPKLESAGTDYYQQAGNNNWASLSALMESANTFITHNTPALIAGGMPPAFPASFSSERTNFETLHTQFKDAEQDSEEQRDTKINANNTIFQTLSSMFEDGQKIYRNNPAKRERFTFSKVLSLISGGSTPPPAAGILTIISNQNVIGGMPLEIIISGNLSASGGGILATWESGITNSADLTAGGTIVFQHVYTATGIKTITVTEVTSRVFADVSALQLPNIKATVITIDGDFSTTTTFNFYGNDLPLTSVYALITQINDYGTSGGQLNISGGTMPVPDPAFPALIALRSRGWMVTTN
;
A
#
# COMPACT_ATOMS: atom_id res chain seq x y z
N MET A 1 -25.10 4.65 -17.24
CA MET A 1 -24.15 5.04 -16.18
C MET A 1 -22.80 4.46 -16.57
N PRO A 2 -21.71 5.23 -16.60
CA PRO A 2 -20.40 4.65 -16.84
C PRO A 2 -20.06 3.79 -15.62
N ILE A 3 -19.95 2.48 -15.84
CA ILE A 3 -19.49 1.53 -14.82
C ILE A 3 -17.97 1.67 -14.81
N THR A 4 -17.45 2.53 -13.94
CA THR A 4 -16.00 2.57 -13.67
C THR A 4 -15.70 1.43 -12.72
N THR A 5 -15.26 0.28 -13.24
CA THR A 5 -14.68 -0.77 -12.39
C THR A 5 -13.41 -0.18 -11.76
N PRO A 6 -13.28 -0.17 -10.42
CA PRO A 6 -12.09 0.36 -9.77
C PRO A 6 -10.85 -0.44 -10.22
N ARG A 7 -9.70 0.24 -10.33
CA ARG A 7 -8.42 -0.41 -10.67
C ARG A 7 -8.11 -1.54 -9.68
N PRO A 8 -7.50 -2.64 -10.15
CA PRO A 8 -7.22 -3.80 -9.32
C PRO A 8 -6.31 -3.43 -8.14
N LYS A 9 -6.62 -3.97 -6.96
CA LYS A 9 -5.82 -3.84 -5.74
C LYS A 9 -5.15 -5.17 -5.45
N GLN A 10 -4.00 -5.14 -4.80
CA GLN A 10 -3.32 -6.38 -4.37
C GLN A 10 -4.16 -7.12 -3.32
N ASP A 11 -4.34 -8.43 -3.52
CA ASP A 11 -5.08 -9.31 -2.60
C ASP A 11 -4.18 -9.96 -1.55
N TYR A 12 -2.87 -9.97 -1.79
CA TYR A 12 -1.86 -10.59 -0.95
C TYR A 12 -1.23 -9.57 0.01
N HIS A 13 -0.92 -10.03 1.22
CA HIS A 13 -0.42 -9.17 2.32
C HIS A 13 1.08 -9.40 2.61
N CYS A 14 1.88 -9.50 1.56
CA CYS A 14 3.34 -9.65 1.64
C CYS A 14 4.00 -8.92 0.46
N THR A 15 5.33 -8.84 0.44
CA THR A 15 6.04 -8.28 -0.72
C THR A 15 5.85 -9.17 -1.96
N GLN A 16 6.00 -8.62 -3.17
CA GLN A 16 5.89 -9.41 -4.41
C GLN A 16 6.91 -10.56 -4.45
N GLU A 17 8.13 -10.32 -3.97
CA GLU A 17 9.17 -11.36 -3.96
C GLU A 17 8.84 -12.48 -2.97
N GLU A 18 8.34 -12.14 -1.77
CA GLU A 18 7.85 -13.14 -0.81
C GLU A 18 6.69 -13.94 -1.39
N LEU A 19 5.72 -13.29 -2.05
CA LEU A 19 4.61 -13.97 -2.72
C LEU A 19 5.14 -15.02 -3.72
N TYR A 20 6.07 -14.64 -4.59
CA TYR A 20 6.61 -15.54 -5.58
C TYR A 20 7.31 -16.74 -4.95
N GLN A 21 8.10 -16.52 -3.90
CA GLN A 21 8.77 -17.59 -3.17
C GLN A 21 7.75 -18.50 -2.46
N VAL A 22 6.69 -17.96 -1.86
CA VAL A 22 5.63 -18.73 -1.19
C VAL A 22 4.88 -19.58 -2.19
N CYS A 23 4.51 -19.00 -3.34
CA CYS A 23 3.87 -19.73 -4.42
C CYS A 23 4.73 -20.88 -4.92
N LEU A 24 6.02 -20.63 -5.19
CA LEU A 24 6.93 -21.67 -5.68
C LEU A 24 7.08 -22.81 -4.67
N LEU A 25 7.34 -22.49 -3.40
CA LEU A 25 7.49 -23.49 -2.33
C LEU A 25 6.19 -24.27 -2.06
N GLY A 26 5.05 -23.59 -2.15
CA GLY A 26 3.74 -24.21 -2.02
C GLY A 26 3.43 -25.20 -3.14
N TRP A 27 3.74 -24.83 -4.40
CA TRP A 27 3.58 -25.73 -5.54
C TRP A 27 4.57 -26.89 -5.52
N ASP A 28 5.79 -26.69 -5.04
CA ASP A 28 6.75 -27.77 -4.82
C ASP A 28 6.22 -28.77 -3.78
N SER A 29 5.67 -28.27 -2.67
CA SER A 29 5.04 -29.11 -1.64
C SER A 29 3.80 -29.86 -2.15
N TYR A 30 3.02 -29.24 -3.03
CA TYR A 30 1.92 -29.90 -3.74
C TYR A 30 2.42 -31.02 -4.65
N LEU A 31 3.43 -30.77 -5.48
CA LEU A 31 3.95 -31.76 -6.44
C LEU A 31 4.56 -32.98 -5.73
N GLU A 32 5.22 -32.77 -4.60
CA GLU A 32 5.72 -33.87 -3.75
C GLU A 32 4.62 -34.78 -3.22
N ASN A 33 3.40 -34.26 -3.06
CA ASN A 33 2.26 -34.99 -2.49
C ASN A 33 1.08 -35.09 -3.47
N VAL A 34 1.35 -34.99 -4.78
CA VAL A 34 0.31 -34.87 -5.82
C VAL A 34 -0.72 -36.00 -5.77
N LEU A 35 -0.30 -37.22 -5.42
CA LEU A 35 -1.18 -38.39 -5.34
C LEU A 35 -2.30 -38.21 -4.31
N ASP A 36 -1.99 -37.64 -3.14
CA ASP A 36 -2.97 -37.37 -2.08
C ASP A 36 -4.01 -36.33 -2.55
N PHE A 37 -3.57 -35.34 -3.33
CA PHE A 37 -4.44 -34.34 -3.94
C PHE A 37 -5.31 -34.92 -5.07
N THR A 38 -4.73 -35.70 -5.99
CA THR A 38 -5.47 -36.33 -7.10
C THR A 38 -6.56 -37.27 -6.58
N ASN A 39 -6.31 -37.99 -5.48
CA ASN A 39 -7.29 -38.86 -4.84
C ASN A 39 -8.48 -38.09 -4.23
N THR A 40 -8.29 -36.80 -3.93
CA THR A 40 -9.33 -35.93 -3.35
C THR A 40 -10.09 -35.18 -4.43
N ASN A 41 -9.40 -34.67 -5.45
CA ASN A 41 -9.99 -33.95 -6.57
C ASN A 41 -9.17 -34.17 -7.85
N THR A 42 -9.83 -34.64 -8.91
CA THR A 42 -9.20 -34.96 -10.20
C THR A 42 -8.65 -33.74 -10.94
N LEU A 43 -9.03 -32.52 -10.54
CA LEU A 43 -8.42 -31.28 -11.01
C LEU A 43 -6.91 -31.25 -10.73
N TYR A 44 -6.50 -31.80 -9.58
CA TYR A 44 -5.12 -31.79 -9.13
C TYR A 44 -4.31 -32.87 -9.86
N THR A 45 -3.58 -32.43 -10.89
CA THR A 45 -2.68 -33.28 -11.68
C THR A 45 -1.27 -32.69 -11.71
N VAL A 46 -0.27 -33.52 -12.06
CA VAL A 46 1.11 -33.03 -12.26
C VAL A 46 1.17 -31.88 -13.27
N PRO A 47 0.52 -31.95 -14.45
CA PRO A 47 0.46 -30.82 -15.38
C PRO A 47 -0.16 -29.56 -14.78
N PHE A 48 -1.19 -29.67 -13.95
CA PHE A 48 -1.79 -28.51 -13.28
C PHE A 48 -0.77 -27.81 -12.38
N GLY A 49 -0.07 -28.53 -11.49
CA GLY A 49 0.96 -27.92 -10.63
C GLY A 49 2.12 -27.32 -11.42
N GLN A 50 2.56 -27.96 -12.51
CA GLN A 50 3.61 -27.41 -13.38
C GLN A 50 3.17 -26.13 -14.09
N ALA A 51 1.93 -26.08 -14.58
CA ALA A 51 1.36 -24.88 -15.20
C ALA A 51 1.23 -23.74 -14.18
N SER A 52 0.80 -24.03 -12.95
CA SER A 52 0.72 -23.03 -11.88
C SER A 52 2.09 -22.48 -11.49
N ARG A 53 3.15 -23.31 -11.45
CA ARG A 53 4.54 -22.82 -11.26
C ARG A 53 5.00 -21.92 -12.40
N ALA A 54 4.73 -22.32 -13.64
CA ALA A 54 5.07 -21.52 -14.80
C ALA A 54 4.38 -20.15 -14.77
N ALA A 55 3.11 -20.08 -14.34
CA ALA A 55 2.38 -18.82 -14.17
C ALA A 55 3.06 -17.89 -13.14
N VAL A 56 3.59 -18.43 -12.03
CA VAL A 56 4.35 -17.65 -11.04
C VAL A 56 5.63 -17.07 -11.65
N ILE A 57 6.37 -17.86 -12.43
CA ILE A 57 7.60 -17.40 -13.11
C ILE A 57 7.28 -16.30 -14.11
N THR A 58 6.21 -16.46 -14.90
CA THR A 58 5.74 -15.44 -15.85
C THR A 58 5.35 -14.15 -15.13
N ALA A 59 4.60 -14.23 -14.02
CA ALA A 59 4.22 -13.05 -13.23
C ALA A 59 5.44 -12.33 -12.64
N LYS A 60 6.43 -13.09 -12.13
CA LYS A 60 7.69 -12.55 -11.61
C LYS A 60 8.51 -11.83 -12.69
N ALA A 61 8.50 -12.34 -13.92
CA ALA A 61 9.23 -11.76 -15.04
C ALA A 61 8.58 -10.48 -15.62
N MET A 62 7.35 -10.13 -15.21
CA MET A 62 6.72 -8.88 -15.64
C MET A 62 7.50 -7.66 -15.12
N PRO A 63 7.57 -6.55 -15.88
CA PRO A 63 8.30 -5.34 -15.48
C PRO A 63 7.95 -4.86 -14.06
N ASP A 64 8.94 -4.49 -13.26
CA ASP A 64 8.75 -3.83 -11.97
C ASP A 64 8.54 -2.32 -12.13
N PHE A 65 8.44 -1.58 -11.02
CA PHE A 65 8.21 -0.14 -11.09
C PHE A 65 9.36 0.58 -11.82
N GLN A 66 10.60 0.22 -11.48
CA GLN A 66 11.80 0.81 -12.06
C GLN A 66 11.88 0.59 -13.57
N ALA A 67 11.62 -0.64 -14.03
CA ALA A 67 11.65 -0.97 -15.45
C ALA A 67 10.52 -0.30 -16.26
N ARG A 68 9.37 0.02 -15.63
CA ARG A 68 8.26 0.73 -16.29
C ARG A 68 8.53 2.23 -16.41
N ASP A 69 9.13 2.82 -15.38
CA ASP A 69 9.39 4.27 -15.30
C ASP A 69 10.55 4.70 -16.22
N GLU A 70 11.56 3.83 -16.40
CA GLU A 70 12.74 4.10 -17.24
C GLU A 70 12.36 4.55 -18.66
N ALA A 71 11.35 3.92 -19.27
CA ALA A 71 10.94 4.19 -20.63
C ALA A 71 10.35 5.60 -20.79
N SER A 72 9.42 6.01 -19.91
CA SER A 72 8.80 7.33 -20.00
C SER A 72 9.75 8.44 -19.58
N GLU A 73 10.59 8.21 -18.57
CA GLU A 73 11.64 9.16 -18.17
C GLU A 73 12.64 9.41 -19.31
N THR A 74 13.10 8.35 -19.98
CA THR A 74 14.01 8.46 -21.13
C THR A 74 13.37 9.26 -22.26
N LEU A 75 12.11 8.97 -22.60
CA LEU A 75 11.38 9.68 -23.66
C LEU A 75 11.15 11.15 -23.30
N LEU A 76 10.88 11.47 -22.03
CA LEU A 76 10.73 12.85 -21.57
C LEU A 76 12.03 13.65 -21.74
N ILE A 77 13.18 13.05 -21.43
CA ILE A 77 14.50 13.68 -21.60
C ILE A 77 14.76 13.97 -23.09
N LEU A 78 14.54 12.98 -23.96
CA LEU A 78 14.75 13.13 -25.40
C LEU A 78 13.78 14.14 -26.01
N MET A 79 12.51 14.11 -25.60
CA MET A 79 11.49 15.07 -26.06
C MET A 79 11.87 16.50 -25.67
N LYS A 80 12.36 16.73 -24.45
CA LYS A 80 12.84 18.06 -24.01
C LYS A 80 14.00 18.56 -24.87
N ALA A 81 14.98 17.70 -25.15
CA ALA A 81 16.09 18.06 -26.02
C ALA A 81 15.62 18.45 -27.44
N SER A 82 14.68 17.71 -28.01
CA SER A 82 14.06 18.05 -29.30
C SER A 82 13.22 19.32 -29.24
N ALA A 83 12.53 19.57 -28.12
CA ALA A 83 11.77 20.79 -27.89
C ALA A 83 12.67 22.04 -27.86
N ASP A 84 13.83 21.96 -27.20
CA ASP A 84 14.82 23.04 -27.20
C ASP A 84 15.32 23.33 -28.63
N GLN A 85 15.58 22.28 -29.41
CA GLN A 85 16.00 22.43 -30.81
C GLN A 85 14.90 23.06 -31.68
N CYS A 86 13.64 22.70 -31.47
CA CYS A 86 12.48 23.33 -32.09
C CYS A 86 12.44 24.84 -31.83
N LEU A 87 12.64 25.26 -30.57
CA LEU A 87 12.64 26.68 -30.19
C LEU A 87 13.82 27.44 -30.81
N ILE A 88 15.01 26.82 -30.88
CA ILE A 88 16.18 27.41 -31.57
C ILE A 88 15.86 27.65 -33.05
N LEU A 89 15.28 26.65 -33.72
CA LEU A 89 14.90 26.76 -35.13
C LEU A 89 13.83 27.82 -35.35
N TRP A 90 12.87 27.98 -34.43
CA TRP A 90 11.89 29.04 -34.51
C TRP A 90 12.50 30.44 -34.38
N ASN A 91 13.45 30.65 -33.46
CA ASN A 91 14.19 31.93 -33.35
C ASN A 91 15.00 32.25 -34.62
N LEU A 92 15.57 31.23 -35.26
CA LEU A 92 16.24 31.40 -36.54
C LEU A 92 15.23 31.79 -37.64
N LEU A 93 14.05 31.17 -37.67
CA LEU A 93 12.97 31.57 -38.58
C LEU A 93 12.55 33.02 -38.36
N GLU A 94 12.39 33.48 -37.12
CA GLU A 94 12.11 34.89 -36.81
C GLU A 94 13.15 35.83 -37.44
N THR A 95 14.43 35.45 -37.34
CA THR A 95 15.53 36.23 -37.96
C THR A 95 15.40 36.26 -39.48
N HIS A 96 15.06 35.13 -40.12
CA HIS A 96 14.82 35.08 -41.56
C HIS A 96 13.61 35.94 -41.97
N ILE A 97 12.51 35.89 -41.22
CA ILE A 97 11.32 36.73 -41.45
C ILE A 97 11.69 38.22 -41.40
N LYS A 98 12.47 38.65 -40.40
CA LYS A 98 12.90 40.05 -40.26
C LYS A 98 13.80 40.53 -41.40
N LYS A 99 14.57 39.63 -42.03
CA LYS A 99 15.43 39.95 -43.19
C LYS A 99 14.69 39.91 -44.52
N SER A 100 13.71 39.02 -44.66
CA SER A 100 12.96 38.80 -45.90
C SER A 100 11.83 39.79 -46.13
N PHE A 101 11.28 40.39 -45.08
CA PHE A 101 10.10 41.25 -45.17
C PHE A 101 10.33 42.67 -44.65
N PRO A 102 9.75 43.70 -45.32
CA PRO A 102 9.75 45.08 -44.84
C PRO A 102 9.19 45.21 -43.41
N LYS A 103 9.70 46.18 -42.64
CA LYS A 103 9.38 46.35 -41.21
C LYS A 103 7.88 46.42 -40.90
N ASN A 104 7.09 47.07 -41.77
CA ASN A 104 5.63 47.19 -41.62
C ASN A 104 4.88 45.87 -41.83
N LEU A 105 5.50 44.86 -42.46
CA LEU A 105 4.92 43.54 -42.70
C LEU A 105 5.45 42.47 -41.72
N GLN A 106 6.45 42.77 -40.89
CA GLN A 106 7.07 41.76 -40.03
C GLN A 106 6.11 41.22 -38.96
N LYS A 107 5.33 42.08 -38.31
CA LYS A 107 4.35 41.68 -37.29
C LYS A 107 3.36 40.61 -37.82
N PRO A 108 2.58 40.86 -38.89
CA PRO A 108 1.64 39.86 -39.39
C PRO A 108 2.33 38.59 -39.92
N LYS A 109 3.59 38.68 -40.36
CA LYS A 109 4.39 37.50 -40.76
C LYS A 109 4.81 36.65 -39.56
N LEU A 110 5.22 37.27 -38.45
CA LEU A 110 5.56 36.57 -37.20
C LEU A 110 4.32 35.95 -36.54
N GLU A 111 3.19 36.64 -36.55
CA GLU A 111 1.89 36.10 -36.11
C GLU A 111 1.49 34.88 -36.94
N SER A 112 1.61 34.96 -38.27
CA SER A 112 1.35 33.80 -39.15
C SER A 112 2.34 32.65 -38.95
N ALA A 113 3.54 32.91 -38.43
CA ALA A 113 4.54 31.90 -38.08
C ALA A 113 4.37 31.37 -36.64
N GLY A 114 3.31 31.76 -35.94
CA GLY A 114 2.93 31.21 -34.63
C GLY A 114 3.54 31.90 -33.42
N THR A 115 4.03 33.14 -33.52
CA THR A 115 4.69 33.84 -32.39
C THR A 115 3.88 33.87 -31.10
N ASP A 116 2.56 33.81 -31.17
CA ASP A 116 1.66 33.80 -30.01
C ASP A 116 1.80 32.53 -29.15
N TYR A 117 2.27 31.43 -29.73
CA TYR A 117 2.50 30.17 -29.03
C TYR A 117 3.89 30.10 -28.36
N TYR A 118 4.82 30.96 -28.76
CA TYR A 118 6.25 30.83 -28.41
C TYR A 118 6.51 30.86 -26.90
N GLN A 119 5.91 31.81 -26.18
CA GLN A 119 6.13 31.94 -24.74
C GLN A 119 5.65 30.70 -23.97
N GLN A 120 4.52 30.12 -24.38
CA GLN A 120 3.99 28.92 -23.74
C GLN A 120 4.82 27.69 -24.10
N ALA A 121 5.25 27.59 -25.36
CA ALA A 121 6.14 26.53 -25.83
C ALA A 121 7.46 26.49 -25.01
N GLY A 122 8.05 27.65 -24.74
CA GLY A 122 9.24 27.78 -23.88
C GLY A 122 9.04 27.43 -22.40
N ASN A 123 7.79 27.35 -21.94
CA ASN A 123 7.43 26.91 -20.58
C ASN A 123 7.03 25.43 -20.53
N ASN A 124 7.53 24.62 -21.46
CA ASN A 124 7.22 23.19 -21.57
C ASN A 124 5.73 22.89 -21.81
N ASN A 125 4.98 23.83 -22.41
CA ASN A 125 3.64 23.52 -22.91
C ASN A 125 3.76 22.84 -24.27
N TRP A 126 3.74 21.50 -24.27
CA TRP A 126 3.91 20.67 -25.46
C TRP A 126 2.83 20.88 -26.52
N ALA A 127 1.61 21.24 -26.11
CA ALA A 127 0.53 21.56 -27.04
C ALA A 127 0.83 22.88 -27.77
N SER A 128 1.28 23.90 -27.06
CA SER A 128 1.68 25.18 -27.65
C SER A 128 2.93 25.04 -28.51
N LEU A 129 3.89 24.19 -28.13
CA LEU A 129 5.05 23.88 -28.97
C LEU A 129 4.65 23.17 -30.28
N SER A 130 3.72 22.21 -30.22
CA SER A 130 3.19 21.56 -31.42
C SER A 130 2.52 22.58 -32.36
N ALA A 131 1.69 23.48 -31.80
CA ALA A 131 1.02 24.54 -32.56
C ALA A 131 2.01 25.57 -33.15
N LEU A 132 3.06 25.93 -32.41
CA LEU A 132 4.15 26.79 -32.86
C LEU A 132 4.84 26.19 -34.08
N MET A 133 5.26 24.93 -33.99
CA MET A 133 6.01 24.25 -35.05
C MET A 133 5.15 24.03 -36.30
N GLU A 134 3.87 23.70 -36.14
CA GLU A 134 2.95 23.55 -37.27
C GLU A 134 2.71 24.88 -38.01
N SER A 135 2.47 25.96 -37.25
CA SER A 135 2.27 27.31 -37.81
C SER A 135 3.53 27.77 -38.56
N ALA A 136 4.70 27.59 -37.94
CA ALA A 136 5.98 27.95 -38.54
C ALA A 136 6.31 27.13 -39.80
N ASN A 137 6.08 25.81 -39.79
CA ASN A 137 6.30 24.94 -40.96
C ASN A 137 5.37 25.32 -42.13
N THR A 138 4.09 25.57 -41.83
CA THR A 138 3.12 26.08 -42.80
C THR A 138 3.58 27.42 -43.37
N PHE A 139 4.04 28.34 -42.53
CA PHE A 139 4.55 29.64 -42.96
C PHE A 139 5.77 29.51 -43.88
N ILE A 140 6.76 28.68 -43.51
CA ILE A 140 7.97 28.43 -44.31
C ILE A 140 7.56 27.92 -45.69
N THR A 141 6.67 26.93 -45.75
CA THR A 141 6.19 26.33 -47.01
C THR A 141 5.57 27.38 -47.94
N HIS A 142 4.71 28.25 -47.41
CA HIS A 142 4.03 29.29 -48.20
C HIS A 142 4.94 30.45 -48.62
N ASN A 143 6.02 30.72 -47.88
CA ASN A 143 6.87 31.90 -48.09
C ASN A 143 8.30 31.55 -48.53
N THR A 144 8.56 30.30 -48.91
CA THR A 144 9.91 29.80 -49.23
C THR A 144 10.69 30.70 -50.20
N PRO A 145 10.14 31.16 -51.35
CA PRO A 145 10.89 32.02 -52.27
C PRO A 145 11.34 33.34 -51.64
N ALA A 146 10.47 33.99 -50.86
CA ALA A 146 10.78 35.25 -50.18
C ALA A 146 11.79 35.04 -49.04
N LEU A 147 11.68 33.92 -48.32
CA LEU A 147 12.60 33.56 -47.26
C LEU A 147 14.02 33.30 -47.80
N ILE A 148 14.15 32.55 -48.90
CA ILE A 148 15.43 32.30 -49.57
C ILE A 148 16.04 33.60 -50.10
N ALA A 149 15.23 34.46 -50.74
CA ALA A 149 15.69 35.76 -51.22
C ALA A 149 16.21 36.66 -50.08
N GLY A 150 15.65 36.55 -48.88
CA GLY A 150 16.13 37.24 -47.67
C GLY A 150 17.27 36.52 -46.92
N GLY A 151 17.87 35.50 -47.54
CA GLY A 151 19.05 34.81 -47.01
C GLY A 151 18.79 33.60 -46.12
N MET A 152 17.58 33.01 -46.15
CA MET A 152 17.33 31.71 -45.53
C MET A 152 18.07 30.61 -46.31
N PRO A 153 18.86 29.75 -45.63
CA PRO A 153 19.51 28.61 -46.29
C PRO A 153 18.48 27.66 -46.93
N PRO A 154 18.70 27.16 -48.16
CA PRO A 154 17.77 26.23 -48.81
C PRO A 154 17.51 24.93 -48.03
N ALA A 155 18.44 24.52 -47.16
CA ALA A 155 18.30 23.33 -46.31
C ALA A 155 17.51 23.58 -45.00
N PHE A 156 17.24 24.85 -44.66
CA PHE A 156 16.55 25.19 -43.42
C PHE A 156 15.12 24.61 -43.35
N PRO A 157 14.26 24.69 -44.39
CA PRO A 157 12.93 24.09 -44.35
C PRO A 157 12.94 22.58 -44.04
N ALA A 158 13.89 21.84 -44.61
CA ALA A 158 14.02 20.40 -44.36
C ALA A 158 14.46 20.12 -42.92
N SER A 159 15.40 20.91 -42.39
CA SER A 159 15.85 20.80 -41.00
C SER A 159 14.72 21.11 -40.02
N PHE A 160 13.94 22.16 -40.30
CA PHE A 160 12.78 22.55 -39.50
C PHE A 160 11.70 21.46 -39.47
N SER A 161 11.33 20.94 -40.64
CA SER A 161 10.33 19.88 -40.76
C SER A 161 10.77 18.59 -40.09
N SER A 162 12.05 18.21 -40.24
CA SER A 162 12.63 17.02 -39.60
C SER A 162 12.56 17.12 -38.07
N GLU A 163 12.93 18.26 -37.49
CA GLU A 163 12.90 18.43 -36.04
C GLU A 163 11.47 18.46 -35.49
N ARG A 164 10.53 19.10 -36.21
CA ARG A 164 9.10 19.04 -35.87
C ARG A 164 8.61 17.59 -35.78
N THR A 165 8.88 16.79 -36.81
CA THR A 165 8.46 15.39 -36.84
C THR A 165 9.14 14.55 -35.75
N ASN A 166 10.41 14.83 -35.45
CA ASN A 166 11.11 14.17 -34.34
C ASN A 166 10.42 14.46 -33.00
N PHE A 167 10.14 15.74 -32.70
CA PHE A 167 9.41 16.14 -31.50
C PHE A 167 8.02 15.50 -31.42
N GLU A 168 7.22 15.55 -32.49
CA GLU A 168 5.87 14.97 -32.52
C GLU A 168 5.88 13.45 -32.27
N THR A 169 6.90 12.76 -32.81
CA THR A 169 7.10 11.32 -32.60
C THR A 169 7.41 11.03 -31.14
N LEU A 170 8.41 11.73 -30.56
CA LEU A 170 8.81 11.56 -29.17
C LEU A 170 7.67 11.91 -28.20
N HIS A 171 6.92 12.96 -28.47
CA HIS A 171 5.77 13.36 -27.65
C HIS A 171 4.65 12.33 -27.70
N THR A 172 4.42 11.70 -28.85
CA THR A 172 3.44 10.60 -28.95
C THR A 172 3.90 9.38 -28.18
N GLN A 173 5.14 8.93 -28.40
CA GLN A 173 5.73 7.81 -27.69
C GLN A 173 5.74 8.01 -26.17
N PHE A 174 6.04 9.23 -25.71
CA PHE A 174 6.01 9.56 -24.28
C PHE A 174 4.61 9.37 -23.68
N LYS A 175 3.57 9.88 -24.33
CA LYS A 175 2.17 9.70 -23.86
C LYS A 175 1.76 8.23 -23.85
N ASP A 176 2.15 7.49 -24.89
CA ASP A 176 1.84 6.06 -24.98
C ASP A 176 2.55 5.29 -23.85
N ALA A 177 3.84 5.59 -23.58
CA ALA A 177 4.59 4.97 -22.49
C ALA A 177 3.99 5.25 -21.10
N GLU A 178 3.48 6.46 -20.86
CA GLU A 178 2.78 6.81 -19.62
C GLU A 178 1.49 5.99 -19.45
N GLN A 179 0.73 5.79 -20.53
CA GLN A 179 -0.48 4.97 -20.52
C GLN A 179 -0.15 3.49 -20.31
N ASP A 180 0.81 2.98 -21.07
CA ASP A 180 1.29 1.59 -20.98
C ASP A 180 1.80 1.27 -19.57
N SER A 181 2.47 2.19 -18.89
CA SER A 181 2.98 2.00 -17.52
C SER A 181 1.85 1.65 -16.55
N GLU A 182 0.70 2.33 -16.67
CA GLU A 182 -0.46 2.08 -15.82
C GLU A 182 -1.17 0.77 -16.17
N GLU A 183 -1.31 0.46 -17.46
CA GLU A 183 -1.87 -0.82 -17.92
C GLU A 183 -1.01 -2.02 -17.50
N GLN A 184 0.31 -1.89 -17.62
CA GLN A 184 1.26 -2.92 -17.19
C GLN A 184 1.25 -3.11 -15.68
N ARG A 185 1.07 -2.04 -14.90
CA ARG A 185 0.88 -2.12 -13.45
C ARG A 185 -0.37 -2.94 -13.12
N ASP A 186 -1.50 -2.65 -13.75
CA ASP A 186 -2.75 -3.36 -13.50
C ASP A 186 -2.64 -4.82 -13.93
N THR A 187 -1.99 -5.08 -15.06
CA THR A 187 -1.70 -6.44 -15.55
C THR A 187 -0.87 -7.24 -14.54
N LYS A 188 0.18 -6.64 -13.96
CA LYS A 188 1.01 -7.31 -12.95
C LYS A 188 0.27 -7.56 -11.65
N ILE A 189 -0.56 -6.61 -11.19
CA ILE A 189 -1.41 -6.82 -10.00
C ILE A 189 -2.38 -7.97 -10.23
N ASN A 190 -3.05 -8.01 -11.38
CA ASN A 190 -3.98 -9.09 -11.71
C ASN A 190 -3.28 -10.45 -11.82
N ALA A 191 -2.09 -10.51 -12.43
CA ALA A 191 -1.30 -11.73 -12.49
C ALA A 191 -0.91 -12.22 -11.08
N ASN A 192 -0.46 -11.30 -10.21
CA ASN A 192 -0.10 -11.60 -8.83
C ASN A 192 -1.31 -12.07 -7.99
N ASN A 193 -2.47 -11.42 -8.14
CA ASN A 193 -3.70 -11.85 -7.47
C ASN A 193 -4.15 -13.23 -7.95
N THR A 194 -4.04 -13.51 -9.26
CA THR A 194 -4.40 -14.81 -9.85
C THR A 194 -3.54 -15.93 -9.25
N ILE A 195 -2.22 -15.75 -9.18
CA ILE A 195 -1.33 -16.78 -8.59
C ILE A 195 -1.58 -16.94 -7.10
N PHE A 196 -1.89 -15.85 -6.38
CA PHE A 196 -2.19 -15.88 -4.95
C PHE A 196 -3.50 -16.63 -4.66
N GLN A 197 -4.56 -16.32 -5.38
CA GLN A 197 -5.86 -16.98 -5.25
C GLN A 197 -5.76 -18.47 -5.60
N THR A 198 -5.10 -18.79 -6.71
CA THR A 198 -4.90 -20.19 -7.15
C THR A 198 -4.12 -20.99 -6.09
N LEU A 199 -3.06 -20.40 -5.52
CA LEU A 199 -2.32 -21.04 -4.43
C LEU A 199 -3.18 -21.19 -3.17
N SER A 200 -3.93 -20.16 -2.80
CA SER A 200 -4.75 -20.14 -1.59
C SER A 200 -5.83 -21.23 -1.63
N SER A 201 -6.51 -21.41 -2.77
CA SER A 201 -7.46 -22.51 -2.95
C SER A 201 -6.79 -23.88 -2.81
N MET A 202 -5.60 -24.06 -3.37
CA MET A 202 -4.84 -25.31 -3.21
C MET A 202 -4.41 -25.54 -1.76
N PHE A 203 -4.01 -24.48 -1.05
CA PHE A 203 -3.64 -24.55 0.37
C PHE A 203 -4.82 -24.92 1.27
N GLU A 204 -6.02 -24.39 1.01
CA GLU A 204 -7.24 -24.79 1.72
C GLU A 204 -7.52 -26.29 1.57
N ASP A 205 -7.38 -26.83 0.36
CA ASP A 205 -7.59 -28.25 0.10
C ASP A 205 -6.49 -29.10 0.74
N GLY A 206 -5.23 -28.68 0.66
CA GLY A 206 -4.11 -29.32 1.35
C GLY A 206 -4.36 -29.41 2.86
N GLN A 207 -4.91 -28.36 3.48
CA GLN A 207 -5.23 -28.37 4.89
C GLN A 207 -6.33 -29.38 5.26
N LYS A 208 -7.33 -29.57 4.39
CA LYS A 208 -8.42 -30.55 4.58
C LYS A 208 -7.94 -31.98 4.38
N ILE A 209 -7.05 -32.21 3.40
CA ILE A 209 -6.42 -33.51 3.11
C ILE A 209 -5.58 -33.94 4.32
N TYR A 210 -4.75 -33.06 4.86
CA TYR A 210 -3.85 -33.35 5.98
C TYR A 210 -4.41 -32.96 7.35
N ARG A 211 -5.74 -32.92 7.51
CA ARG A 211 -6.39 -32.54 8.79
C ARG A 211 -5.87 -33.32 10.01
N ASN A 212 -5.47 -34.58 9.81
CA ASN A 212 -4.95 -35.47 10.84
C ASN A 212 -3.40 -35.54 10.89
N ASN A 213 -2.69 -34.80 10.04
CA ASN A 213 -1.23 -34.73 10.01
C ASN A 213 -0.78 -33.26 10.11
N PRO A 214 -0.64 -32.72 11.34
CA PRO A 214 -0.30 -31.32 11.57
C PRO A 214 0.96 -30.86 10.84
N ALA A 215 2.01 -31.69 10.82
CA ALA A 215 3.27 -31.36 10.16
C ALA A 215 3.11 -31.19 8.64
N LYS A 216 2.35 -32.07 7.97
CA LYS A 216 2.03 -31.89 6.55
C LYS A 216 1.07 -30.72 6.33
N ARG A 217 0.11 -30.52 7.23
CA ARG A 217 -0.88 -29.43 7.14
C ARG A 217 -0.22 -28.05 7.13
N GLU A 218 0.80 -27.84 7.95
CA GLU A 218 1.54 -26.57 8.03
C GLU A 218 2.26 -26.20 6.73
N ARG A 219 2.64 -27.19 5.89
CA ARG A 219 3.22 -26.96 4.56
C ARG A 219 2.23 -26.31 3.58
N PHE A 220 0.93 -26.34 3.90
CA PHE A 220 -0.16 -25.78 3.10
C PHE A 220 -0.86 -24.62 3.84
N THR A 221 -0.15 -23.93 4.73
CA THR A 221 -0.63 -22.72 5.41
C THR A 221 0.19 -21.52 4.97
N PHE A 222 -0.44 -20.56 4.30
CA PHE A 222 0.27 -19.41 3.68
C PHE A 222 1.17 -18.67 4.66
N SER A 223 0.67 -18.34 5.85
CA SER A 223 1.46 -17.64 6.89
C SER A 223 2.66 -18.45 7.37
N LYS A 224 2.57 -19.78 7.46
CA LYS A 224 3.68 -20.66 7.84
C LYS A 224 4.73 -20.72 6.74
N VAL A 225 4.31 -20.90 5.49
CA VAL A 225 5.23 -20.91 4.35
C VAL A 225 5.92 -19.56 4.19
N LEU A 226 5.18 -18.46 4.36
CA LEU A 226 5.72 -17.09 4.35
C LEU A 226 6.77 -16.90 5.45
N SER A 227 6.51 -17.37 6.68
CA SER A 227 7.47 -17.26 7.80
C SER A 227 8.78 -18.01 7.58
N LEU A 228 8.76 -19.07 6.78
CA LEU A 228 9.98 -19.81 6.43
C LEU A 228 10.82 -19.01 5.43
N ILE A 229 10.15 -18.29 4.54
CA ILE A 229 10.77 -17.54 3.45
C ILE A 229 11.36 -16.22 3.92
N SER A 230 10.68 -15.50 4.82
CA SER A 230 11.13 -14.20 5.32
C SER A 230 12.36 -14.27 6.26
N GLY A 231 12.99 -15.44 6.40
CA GLY A 231 14.26 -15.59 7.11
C GLY A 231 14.13 -15.68 8.64
N GLY A 232 13.44 -16.71 9.13
CA GLY A 232 13.73 -17.33 10.42
C GLY A 232 12.88 -16.93 11.64
N SER A 233 12.21 -17.94 12.20
CA SER A 233 11.78 -18.04 13.60
C SER A 233 10.79 -17.02 14.16
N THR A 234 9.85 -16.55 13.37
CA THR A 234 8.54 -16.14 13.90
C THR A 234 7.53 -16.26 12.77
N PRO A 235 6.34 -16.84 13.00
CA PRO A 235 5.19 -16.59 12.12
C PRO A 235 5.14 -15.07 11.82
N PRO A 236 4.68 -14.58 10.65
CA PRO A 236 4.18 -13.21 10.61
C PRO A 236 3.30 -13.06 11.85
N PRO A 237 3.55 -12.08 12.74
CA PRO A 237 2.82 -12.00 13.99
C PRO A 237 1.35 -12.11 13.62
N ALA A 238 0.65 -13.09 14.22
CA ALA A 238 -0.78 -13.18 14.06
C ALA A 238 -1.30 -11.76 14.23
N ALA A 239 -2.09 -11.26 13.27
CA ALA A 239 -2.64 -9.91 13.32
C ALA A 239 -3.09 -9.67 14.76
N GLY A 240 -2.49 -8.69 15.44
CA GLY A 240 -2.67 -8.57 16.87
C GLY A 240 -4.17 -8.52 17.20
N ILE A 241 -4.60 -9.24 18.24
CA ILE A 241 -5.99 -9.28 18.70
C ILE A 241 -6.04 -8.87 20.16
N LEU A 242 -6.56 -7.67 20.42
CA LEU A 242 -7.04 -7.31 21.75
C LEU A 242 -8.44 -7.92 21.91
N THR A 243 -8.60 -8.84 22.86
CA THR A 243 -9.89 -9.43 23.22
C THR A 243 -10.32 -8.93 24.60
N ILE A 244 -11.55 -8.48 24.70
CA ILE A 244 -12.14 -7.99 25.95
C ILE A 244 -13.46 -8.71 26.17
N ILE A 245 -13.62 -9.31 27.35
CA ILE A 245 -14.90 -9.86 27.81
C ILE A 245 -15.50 -8.88 28.82
N SER A 246 -16.59 -8.25 28.45
CA SER A 246 -17.25 -7.20 29.23
C SER A 246 -18.60 -7.67 29.80
N ASN A 247 -18.87 -7.32 31.05
CA ASN A 247 -20.16 -7.58 31.70
C ASN A 247 -21.06 -6.35 31.62
N GLN A 248 -22.02 -6.35 30.69
CA GLN A 248 -22.96 -5.25 30.45
C GLN A 248 -24.29 -5.44 31.19
N ASN A 249 -24.26 -6.03 32.39
CA ASN A 249 -25.48 -6.27 33.18
C ASN A 249 -26.00 -5.04 33.95
N VAL A 250 -25.25 -3.94 34.00
CA VAL A 250 -25.69 -2.70 34.65
C VAL A 250 -26.28 -1.78 33.58
N ILE A 251 -27.60 -1.55 33.67
CA ILE A 251 -28.34 -0.68 32.76
C ILE A 251 -27.89 0.76 32.97
N GLY A 252 -27.26 1.34 31.96
CA GLY A 252 -26.98 2.77 31.88
C GLY A 252 -26.23 3.05 30.61
N GLY A 253 -26.92 3.58 29.60
CA GLY A 253 -26.43 3.80 28.23
C GLY A 253 -25.28 4.79 28.07
N MET A 254 -24.22 4.63 28.85
CA MET A 254 -22.94 5.29 28.65
C MET A 254 -22.18 4.55 27.54
N PRO A 255 -21.53 5.28 26.62
CA PRO A 255 -20.69 4.67 25.60
C PRO A 255 -19.49 3.99 26.27
N LEU A 256 -19.22 2.75 25.88
CA LEU A 256 -17.93 2.12 26.12
C LEU A 256 -16.91 2.76 25.20
N GLU A 257 -15.69 2.94 25.70
CA GLU A 257 -14.61 3.55 24.93
C GLU A 257 -13.38 2.65 24.91
N ILE A 258 -12.77 2.52 23.73
CA ILE A 258 -11.44 1.94 23.54
C ILE A 258 -10.57 3.03 22.93
N ILE A 259 -9.56 3.45 23.67
CA ILE A 259 -8.66 4.52 23.28
C ILE A 259 -7.29 3.93 22.96
N ILE A 260 -6.83 4.13 21.73
CA ILE A 260 -5.53 3.65 21.24
C ILE A 260 -4.76 4.85 20.71
N SER A 261 -3.58 5.10 21.25
CA SER A 261 -2.68 6.18 20.80
C SER A 261 -1.34 5.59 20.37
N GLY A 262 -0.74 6.13 19.32
CA GLY A 262 0.54 5.64 18.81
C GLY A 262 1.28 6.64 17.94
N ASN A 263 2.51 6.27 17.59
CA ASN A 263 3.44 7.11 16.82
C ASN A 263 3.87 6.39 15.53
N LEU A 264 2.91 6.13 14.64
CA LEU A 264 3.18 5.51 13.34
C LEU A 264 4.01 6.40 12.40
N SER A 265 4.68 5.77 11.43
CA SER A 265 5.22 6.49 10.27
C SER A 265 4.08 7.07 9.40
N ALA A 266 4.38 8.09 8.59
CA ALA A 266 3.41 8.99 7.97
C ALA A 266 2.29 8.35 7.11
N SER A 267 2.40 7.07 6.74
CA SER A 267 1.38 6.36 5.96
C SER A 267 0.16 5.89 6.76
N GLY A 268 0.21 5.95 8.10
CA GLY A 268 -0.84 5.45 8.98
C GLY A 268 -1.03 3.92 8.92
N GLY A 269 -1.91 3.38 9.77
CA GLY A 269 -2.23 1.96 9.80
C GLY A 269 -3.58 1.65 10.41
N GLY A 270 -4.37 0.81 9.74
CA GLY A 270 -5.76 0.56 10.09
C GLY A 270 -5.95 -0.39 11.28
N ILE A 271 -6.93 -0.07 12.13
CA ILE A 271 -7.40 -0.88 13.25
C ILE A 271 -8.92 -1.05 13.12
N LEU A 272 -9.42 -2.26 13.41
CA LEU A 272 -10.83 -2.61 13.38
C LEU A 272 -11.29 -3.07 14.77
N ALA A 273 -12.29 -2.41 15.34
CA ALA A 273 -12.99 -2.86 16.53
C ALA A 273 -14.31 -3.55 16.14
N THR A 274 -14.55 -4.75 16.67
CA THR A 274 -15.77 -5.54 16.51
C THR A 274 -16.44 -5.70 17.88
N TRP A 275 -17.68 -5.21 18.00
CA TRP A 275 -18.40 -5.17 19.27
C TRP A 275 -19.40 -6.31 19.42
N GLU A 276 -20.09 -6.65 18.34
CA GLU A 276 -21.01 -7.79 18.21
C GLU A 276 -20.96 -8.30 16.77
N SER A 277 -21.57 -9.46 16.53
CA SER A 277 -21.73 -9.99 15.17
C SER A 277 -22.38 -8.94 14.25
N GLY A 278 -21.60 -8.43 13.30
CA GLY A 278 -22.06 -7.44 12.31
C GLY A 278 -21.90 -5.97 12.72
N ILE A 279 -21.40 -5.64 13.91
CA ILE A 279 -21.14 -4.26 14.33
C ILE A 279 -19.63 -4.03 14.44
N THR A 280 -19.09 -3.26 13.48
CA THR A 280 -17.66 -2.95 13.40
C THR A 280 -17.40 -1.46 13.22
N ASN A 281 -16.30 -0.98 13.78
CA ASN A 281 -15.76 0.36 13.57
C ASN A 281 -14.30 0.23 13.12
N SER A 282 -13.92 0.91 12.05
CA SER A 282 -12.53 0.94 11.56
C SER A 282 -12.01 2.38 11.63
N ALA A 283 -10.74 2.53 11.98
CA ALA A 283 -10.04 3.81 11.95
C ALA A 283 -8.56 3.60 11.67
N ASP A 284 -7.92 4.59 11.04
CA ASP A 284 -6.48 4.58 10.79
C ASP A 284 -5.75 5.34 11.88
N LEU A 285 -4.73 4.71 12.48
CA LEU A 285 -3.86 5.34 13.45
C LEU A 285 -2.82 6.13 12.66
N THR A 286 -2.71 7.43 12.90
CA THR A 286 -1.75 8.32 12.23
C THR A 286 -0.59 8.66 13.19
N ALA A 287 0.46 9.31 12.68
CA ALA A 287 1.60 9.73 13.48
C ALA A 287 1.16 10.67 14.63
N GLY A 288 1.36 10.26 15.88
CA GLY A 288 0.88 10.99 17.07
C GLY A 288 -0.64 10.99 17.24
N GLY A 289 -1.34 10.14 16.47
CA GLY A 289 -2.79 10.04 16.45
C GLY A 289 -3.36 9.32 17.67
N THR A 290 -4.62 9.60 17.95
CA THR A 290 -5.43 8.84 18.92
C THR A 290 -6.71 8.42 18.25
N ILE A 291 -7.01 7.12 18.33
CA ILE A 291 -8.28 6.55 17.93
C ILE A 291 -9.13 6.35 19.18
N VAL A 292 -10.41 6.72 19.08
CA VAL A 292 -11.42 6.40 20.09
C VAL A 292 -12.52 5.61 19.40
N PHE A 293 -12.63 4.32 19.73
CA PHE A 293 -13.78 3.52 19.34
C PHE A 293 -14.85 3.60 20.43
N GLN A 294 -16.09 3.92 20.05
CA GLN A 294 -17.20 4.03 20.98
C GLN A 294 -18.37 3.12 20.58
N HIS A 295 -19.02 2.51 21.57
CA HIS A 295 -20.22 1.73 21.34
C HIS A 295 -21.15 1.71 22.57
N VAL A 296 -22.46 1.68 22.33
CA VAL A 296 -23.48 1.58 23.39
C VAL A 296 -24.25 0.27 23.18
N TYR A 297 -24.14 -0.65 24.12
CA TYR A 297 -24.96 -1.85 24.12
C TYR A 297 -26.38 -1.53 24.59
N THR A 298 -27.37 -1.98 23.82
CA THR A 298 -28.80 -1.84 24.18
C THR A 298 -29.33 -3.07 24.91
N ALA A 299 -28.64 -4.21 24.81
CA ALA A 299 -28.99 -5.47 25.47
C ALA A 299 -27.97 -5.81 26.55
N THR A 300 -28.47 -6.25 27.71
CA THR A 300 -27.63 -6.73 28.81
C THR A 300 -26.96 -8.07 28.48
N GLY A 301 -25.92 -8.43 29.23
CA GLY A 301 -25.23 -9.71 29.12
C GLY A 301 -23.72 -9.58 29.02
N ILE A 302 -23.06 -10.72 28.84
CA ILE A 302 -21.62 -10.80 28.61
C ILE A 302 -21.36 -10.54 27.13
N LYS A 303 -20.46 -9.59 26.83
CA LYS A 303 -20.10 -9.17 25.48
C LYS A 303 -18.63 -9.44 25.22
N THR A 304 -18.31 -9.90 24.02
CA THR A 304 -16.94 -10.09 23.56
C THR A 304 -16.63 -8.99 22.55
N ILE A 305 -15.65 -8.16 22.86
CA ILE A 305 -15.15 -7.11 21.98
C ILE A 305 -13.78 -7.56 21.48
N THR A 306 -13.56 -7.51 20.18
CA THR A 306 -12.26 -7.78 19.58
C THR A 306 -11.77 -6.55 18.84
N VAL A 307 -10.49 -6.23 19.01
CA VAL A 307 -9.82 -5.19 18.23
C VAL A 307 -8.67 -5.84 17.51
N THR A 308 -8.68 -5.74 16.18
CA THR A 308 -7.73 -6.41 15.29
C THR A 308 -7.00 -5.39 14.43
N GLU A 309 -5.73 -5.66 14.17
CA GLU A 309 -4.98 -4.96 13.13
C GLU A 309 -5.59 -5.21 11.75
N VAL A 310 -5.85 -4.13 10.99
CA VAL A 310 -6.16 -4.22 9.54
C VAL A 310 -4.85 -4.12 8.75
N THR A 311 -3.94 -3.26 9.20
CA THR A 311 -2.57 -3.18 8.70
C THR A 311 -1.64 -3.89 9.68
N SER A 312 -0.80 -4.81 9.19
CA SER A 312 0.07 -5.62 10.06
C SER A 312 1.03 -4.75 10.87
N ARG A 313 1.25 -5.13 12.14
CA ARG A 313 2.18 -4.52 13.12
C ARG A 313 1.77 -3.14 13.62
N VAL A 314 0.54 -2.68 13.39
CA VAL A 314 0.07 -1.39 13.92
C VAL A 314 0.12 -1.33 15.45
N PHE A 315 -0.11 -2.44 16.15
CA PHE A 315 -0.01 -2.49 17.61
C PHE A 315 1.44 -2.36 18.12
N ALA A 316 2.44 -2.68 17.29
CA ALA A 316 3.85 -2.43 17.60
C ALA A 316 4.22 -0.95 17.60
N ASP A 317 3.34 -0.07 17.12
CA ASP A 317 3.53 1.38 17.16
C ASP A 317 2.57 2.07 18.15
N VAL A 318 1.78 1.30 18.91
CA VAL A 318 0.89 1.81 19.95
C VAL A 318 1.71 2.19 21.17
N SER A 319 1.62 3.46 21.56
CA SER A 319 2.28 3.99 22.76
C SER A 319 1.38 3.91 24.01
N ALA A 320 0.05 3.95 23.83
CA ALA A 320 -0.90 3.90 24.94
C ALA A 320 -2.20 3.16 24.57
N LEU A 321 -2.67 2.31 25.49
CA LEU A 321 -3.97 1.63 25.43
C LEU A 321 -4.78 1.99 26.68
N GLN A 322 -6.00 2.48 26.49
CA GLN A 322 -6.91 2.82 27.59
C GLN A 322 -8.30 2.24 27.38
N LEU A 323 -8.84 1.64 28.44
CA LEU A 323 -10.15 0.97 28.47
C LEU A 323 -10.99 1.48 29.65
N PRO A 324 -11.45 2.74 29.62
CA PRO A 324 -12.16 3.34 30.74
C PRO A 324 -13.60 2.82 30.86
N ASN A 325 -13.96 2.37 32.06
CA ASN A 325 -15.32 2.02 32.48
C ASN A 325 -16.03 0.97 31.60
N ILE A 326 -15.27 0.12 30.90
CA ILE A 326 -15.87 -0.85 29.98
C ILE A 326 -16.38 -2.12 30.66
N LYS A 327 -16.36 -2.19 32.00
CA LYS A 327 -16.80 -3.37 32.78
C LYS A 327 -16.15 -4.67 32.33
N ALA A 328 -14.86 -4.59 31.95
CA ALA A 328 -14.10 -5.76 31.54
C ALA A 328 -13.95 -6.73 32.73
N THR A 329 -14.17 -8.01 32.44
CA THR A 329 -13.93 -9.16 33.33
C THR A 329 -12.75 -9.98 32.83
N VAL A 330 -12.40 -9.88 31.55
CA VAL A 330 -11.16 -10.43 30.96
C VAL A 330 -10.65 -9.42 29.95
N ILE A 331 -9.34 -9.19 29.96
CA ILE A 331 -8.61 -8.46 28.91
C ILE A 331 -7.44 -9.35 28.52
N THR A 332 -7.39 -9.69 27.23
CA THR A 332 -6.29 -10.44 26.63
C THR A 332 -5.71 -9.59 25.52
N ILE A 333 -4.42 -9.33 25.58
CA ILE A 333 -3.72 -8.48 24.62
C ILE A 333 -2.86 -9.39 23.74
N ASP A 334 -3.45 -10.02 22.73
CA ASP A 334 -2.70 -10.86 21.79
C ASP A 334 -2.05 -9.95 20.72
N GLY A 335 -0.78 -10.14 20.38
CA GLY A 335 -0.03 -9.29 19.44
C GLY A 335 1.13 -8.48 20.04
N ASP A 336 1.85 -7.77 19.16
CA ASP A 336 3.11 -7.09 19.47
C ASP A 336 2.88 -5.69 20.08
N PHE A 337 2.23 -5.56 21.24
CA PHE A 337 2.16 -4.27 21.99
C PHE A 337 3.49 -3.93 22.68
N SER A 338 4.61 -4.37 22.12
CA SER A 338 5.94 -4.32 22.73
C SER A 338 6.55 -2.91 22.81
N THR A 339 5.88 -1.88 22.29
CA THR A 339 6.28 -0.48 22.46
C THR A 339 5.31 0.30 23.34
N THR A 340 4.20 -0.33 23.76
CA THR A 340 3.21 0.33 24.62
C THR A 340 3.78 0.52 26.00
N THR A 341 3.85 1.78 26.42
CA THR A 341 4.37 2.18 27.73
C THR A 341 3.26 2.63 28.67
N THR A 342 2.03 2.81 28.18
CA THR A 342 0.89 3.21 29.03
C THR A 342 -0.28 2.27 28.85
N PHE A 343 -0.68 1.61 29.94
CA PHE A 343 -1.87 0.76 30.01
C PHE A 343 -2.81 1.26 31.12
N ASN A 344 -3.99 1.72 30.74
CA ASN A 344 -4.97 2.32 31.66
C ASN A 344 -6.30 1.56 31.63
N PHE A 345 -6.59 0.80 32.67
CA PHE A 345 -7.76 -0.08 32.78
C PHE A 345 -8.66 0.30 33.96
N TYR A 346 -9.08 1.55 34.04
CA TYR A 346 -9.89 2.08 35.13
C TYR A 346 -11.38 1.75 35.00
N GLY A 347 -12.06 1.51 36.13
CA GLY A 347 -13.51 1.28 36.18
C GLY A 347 -13.98 -0.10 35.70
N ASN A 348 -13.07 -1.07 35.65
CA ASN A 348 -13.33 -2.44 35.20
C ASN A 348 -13.53 -3.41 36.39
N ASP A 349 -14.12 -4.57 36.11
CA ASP A 349 -14.47 -5.60 37.09
C ASP A 349 -13.62 -6.86 36.91
N LEU A 350 -12.28 -6.69 36.80
CA LEU A 350 -11.37 -7.79 36.54
C LEU A 350 -11.21 -8.66 37.81
N PRO A 351 -11.53 -9.96 37.79
CA PRO A 351 -11.19 -10.84 38.89
C PRO A 351 -9.65 -10.93 39.03
N LEU A 352 -9.18 -11.29 40.22
CA LEU A 352 -7.75 -11.37 40.55
C LEU A 352 -6.95 -12.21 39.53
N THR A 353 -7.56 -13.29 39.04
CA THR A 353 -6.97 -14.16 38.01
C THR A 353 -6.71 -13.43 36.70
N SER A 354 -7.65 -12.59 36.24
CA SER A 354 -7.48 -11.76 35.05
C SER A 354 -6.43 -10.68 35.27
N VAL A 355 -6.35 -10.10 36.48
CA VAL A 355 -5.30 -9.12 36.82
C VAL A 355 -3.92 -9.77 36.77
N TYR A 356 -3.74 -10.95 37.35
CA TYR A 356 -2.47 -11.67 37.26
C TYR A 356 -2.11 -12.07 35.83
N ALA A 357 -3.08 -12.52 35.04
CA ALA A 357 -2.86 -12.85 33.64
C ALA A 357 -2.40 -11.63 32.84
N LEU A 358 -3.05 -10.48 33.04
CA LEU A 358 -2.72 -9.23 32.35
C LEU A 358 -1.33 -8.69 32.75
N ILE A 359 -1.00 -8.71 34.05
CA ILE A 359 0.33 -8.33 34.54
C ILE A 359 1.41 -9.26 33.95
N THR A 360 1.15 -10.57 33.88
CA THR A 360 2.07 -11.54 33.25
C THR A 360 2.27 -11.23 31.77
N GLN A 361 1.18 -11.01 31.04
CA GLN A 361 1.23 -10.72 29.61
C GLN A 361 2.01 -9.42 29.32
N ILE A 362 1.77 -8.35 30.07
CA ILE A 362 2.51 -7.09 29.94
C ILE A 362 3.99 -7.27 30.34
N ASN A 363 4.26 -8.08 31.36
CA ASN A 363 5.61 -8.42 31.75
C ASN A 363 6.37 -9.09 30.59
N ASP A 364 5.74 -10.03 29.89
CA ASP A 364 6.36 -10.82 28.84
C ASP A 364 6.77 -9.99 27.60
N TYR A 365 6.23 -8.79 27.43
CA TYR A 365 6.66 -7.85 26.38
C TYR A 365 8.08 -7.30 26.54
N GLY A 366 8.73 -7.48 27.70
CA GLY A 366 10.12 -7.06 27.86
C GLY A 366 10.36 -5.54 27.99
N THR A 367 9.32 -4.71 27.85
CA THR A 367 9.38 -3.25 27.94
C THR A 367 9.84 -2.71 29.31
N SER A 368 10.44 -1.52 29.31
CA SER A 368 10.92 -0.83 30.51
C SER A 368 10.35 0.58 30.59
N GLY A 369 10.19 1.11 31.81
CA GLY A 369 9.83 2.52 32.03
C GLY A 369 8.40 2.92 31.65
N GLY A 370 7.40 2.06 31.92
CA GLY A 370 5.99 2.32 31.62
C GLY A 370 5.11 2.62 32.84
N GLN A 371 3.81 2.79 32.57
CA GLN A 371 2.76 2.94 33.56
C GLN A 371 1.64 1.92 33.29
N LEU A 372 1.31 1.13 34.30
CA LEU A 372 0.18 0.20 34.29
C LEU A 372 -0.75 0.59 35.42
N ASN A 373 -1.95 1.02 35.08
CA ASN A 373 -2.97 1.36 36.07
C ASN A 373 -4.19 0.47 35.90
N ILE A 374 -4.55 -0.24 36.96
CA ILE A 374 -5.70 -1.14 37.02
C ILE A 374 -6.53 -0.73 38.22
N SER A 375 -7.67 -0.07 38.02
CA SER A 375 -8.50 0.40 39.15
C SER A 375 -9.99 0.23 38.90
N GLY A 376 -10.80 0.31 39.96
CA GLY A 376 -12.25 0.13 39.93
C GLY A 376 -12.73 -1.30 40.23
N GLY A 377 -14.04 -1.50 40.33
CA GLY A 377 -14.67 -2.79 40.64
C GLY A 377 -14.48 -3.27 42.08
N THR A 378 -14.79 -4.54 42.35
CA THR A 378 -14.63 -5.21 43.66
C THR A 378 -13.30 -5.98 43.78
N MET A 379 -12.28 -5.56 43.04
CA MET A 379 -11.06 -6.33 42.85
C MET A 379 -10.22 -6.39 44.14
N PRO A 380 -9.74 -7.58 44.56
CA PRO A 380 -8.72 -7.67 45.60
C PRO A 380 -7.36 -7.20 45.04
N VAL A 381 -6.56 -6.57 45.91
CA VAL A 381 -5.21 -6.10 45.60
C VAL A 381 -4.33 -7.30 45.21
N PRO A 382 -3.59 -7.26 44.09
CA PRO A 382 -2.61 -8.29 43.75
C PRO A 382 -1.56 -8.45 44.84
N ASP A 383 -1.12 -9.69 45.08
CA ASP A 383 -0.02 -9.96 46.00
C ASP A 383 1.23 -9.17 45.57
N PRO A 384 1.79 -8.29 46.42
CA PRO A 384 3.04 -7.59 46.13
C PRO A 384 4.21 -8.53 45.80
N ALA A 385 4.15 -9.78 46.26
CA ALA A 385 5.14 -10.82 45.99
C ALA A 385 4.96 -11.52 44.63
N PHE A 386 3.94 -11.16 43.83
CA PHE A 386 3.71 -11.77 42.53
C PHE A 386 4.91 -11.56 41.58
N PRO A 387 5.54 -12.62 41.03
CA PRO A 387 6.81 -12.50 40.31
C PRO A 387 6.78 -11.52 39.13
N ALA A 388 5.73 -11.54 38.30
CA ALA A 388 5.63 -10.64 37.16
C ALA A 388 5.45 -9.17 37.57
N LEU A 389 4.78 -8.90 38.71
CA LEU A 389 4.66 -7.55 39.26
C LEU A 389 6.01 -7.02 39.74
N ILE A 390 6.79 -7.86 40.44
CA ILE A 390 8.16 -7.52 40.87
C ILE A 390 9.04 -7.24 39.65
N ALA A 391 8.99 -8.11 38.64
CA ALA A 391 9.78 -8.00 37.42
C ALA A 391 9.45 -6.71 36.63
N LEU A 392 8.18 -6.33 36.50
CA LEU A 392 7.78 -5.06 35.89
C LEU A 392 8.34 -3.86 36.68
N ARG A 393 8.14 -3.82 38.00
CA ARG A 393 8.65 -2.73 38.85
C ARG A 393 10.18 -2.61 38.79
N SER A 394 10.89 -3.74 38.73
CA SER A 394 12.35 -3.76 38.58
C SER A 394 12.82 -3.16 37.25
N ARG A 395 11.99 -3.23 36.20
CA ARG A 395 12.20 -2.57 34.90
C ARG A 395 11.68 -1.12 34.86
N GLY A 396 11.38 -0.54 36.01
CA GLY A 396 10.96 0.86 36.14
C GLY A 396 9.49 1.12 35.81
N TRP A 397 8.64 0.09 35.78
CA TRP A 397 7.20 0.30 35.62
C TRP A 397 6.55 0.86 36.89
N MET A 398 5.72 1.88 36.72
CA MET A 398 4.79 2.34 37.74
C MET A 398 3.50 1.51 37.65
N VAL A 399 3.33 0.54 38.54
CA VAL A 399 2.13 -0.30 38.60
C VAL A 399 1.24 0.12 39.75
N THR A 400 0.09 0.69 39.41
CA THR A 400 -0.97 1.10 40.34
C THR A 400 -2.13 0.13 40.24
N THR A 401 -2.46 -0.52 41.34
CA THR A 401 -3.71 -1.28 41.49
C THR A 401 -4.56 -0.65 42.59
N ASN A 402 -5.86 -1.02 42.69
CA ASN A 402 -6.69 -0.67 43.85
C ASN A 402 -6.02 -1.06 45.18
#